data_AF-A0A957ECC8-F1
#
_entry.id   AF-A0A957ECC8-F1
#
_cell.length_a   1.000
_cell.length_b   1.000
_cell.length_c   1.000
_cell.angle_alpha   90.00
_cell.angle_beta   90.00
_cell.angle_gamma   90.00
#
_symmetry.space_group_name_H-M   'P 1'
#
loop_
_entity.id
_entity.type
_entity.pdbx_description
1 polymer ?
#
loop_
_entity_poly.entity_id
_entity_poly.type
_entity_poly.pdbx_seq_one_letter_code
_entity_poly.pdbx_strand_id
1 'polypeptide(L)'
;PRGWHLDEKHLALNGRSVSASLFDFGLYFFHNAKKLLDKGSGPYFYLPKLESHHEARLWNDVFVKAQELLGVPQGSIRATVLIENILAAFEMDEILYELRDHSAGLNCGRWDYIFSAIRKFRNHPSFVMPDRAEVTMTTRMMHSYSLLLIKTCHRRGIHAMGGMAAQIPIKNDPSANETALAKVRADKKREAEDGHDGTWVAHPALVSIAKEEFDKVMPGPNQIYRLREDVQITAEDLLAVPQGHITEAGLRTNIDVGIQYMAAWLGGNGCVPIYNLMEDAATAEISRAQVWQWLHNPGTKLADGRSVTPELIHEMMPTVLQKIRGLVGSEQFEQGKYRDASQLFEQIVTGKTFTEFLTLPAYEYLN
;
A
#
# COMPACT_ATOMS: atom_id res chain seq x y z
N PRO A 1 8.40 -2.79 9.97
CA PRO A 1 8.80 -4.20 9.79
C PRO A 1 8.09 -4.76 8.56
N ARG A 2 8.59 -5.84 7.98
CA ARG A 2 7.85 -6.66 7.01
C ARG A 2 6.54 -7.19 7.64
N GLY A 3 5.56 -7.53 6.80
CA GLY A 3 4.26 -8.04 7.24
C GLY A 3 4.29 -9.52 7.64
N TRP A 4 3.22 -10.02 8.29
CA TRP A 4 3.18 -11.35 8.90
C TRP A 4 3.38 -12.53 7.93
N HIS A 5 3.08 -12.32 6.64
CA HIS A 5 3.21 -13.35 5.60
C HIS A 5 4.65 -13.55 5.09
N LEU A 6 5.60 -12.71 5.51
CA LEU A 6 6.99 -12.78 5.04
C LEU A 6 7.88 -13.51 6.05
N ASP A 7 8.76 -14.35 5.50
CA ASP A 7 9.82 -15.02 6.22
C ASP A 7 11.18 -14.35 5.97
N GLU A 8 12.07 -14.43 6.96
CA GLU A 8 13.48 -14.09 6.82
C GLU A 8 14.26 -15.38 6.53
N LYS A 9 14.50 -15.67 5.24
CA LYS A 9 15.05 -16.97 4.84
C LYS A 9 16.49 -17.20 5.27
N HIS A 10 17.23 -16.15 5.63
CA HIS A 10 18.63 -16.24 6.05
C HIS A 10 18.79 -16.56 7.54
N LEU A 11 17.69 -16.58 8.31
CA LEU A 11 17.71 -17.00 9.71
C LEU A 11 16.69 -18.11 9.94
N ALA A 12 17.17 -19.27 10.37
CA ALA A 12 16.33 -20.42 10.66
C ALA A 12 16.34 -20.77 12.16
N LEU A 13 15.16 -21.13 12.68
CA LEU A 13 14.98 -21.73 13.99
C LEU A 13 14.37 -23.12 13.81
N ASN A 14 15.04 -24.16 14.32
CA ASN A 14 14.62 -25.55 14.14
C ASN A 14 14.38 -25.95 12.67
N GLY A 15 15.23 -25.46 11.77
CA GLY A 15 15.16 -25.75 10.33
C GLY A 15 14.04 -25.03 9.57
N ARG A 16 13.35 -24.06 10.18
CA ARG A 16 12.36 -23.22 9.51
C ARG A 16 12.79 -21.76 9.54
N SER A 17 12.60 -21.05 8.44
CA SER A 17 12.81 -19.60 8.39
C SER A 17 11.97 -18.90 9.47
N VAL A 18 12.54 -17.89 10.09
CA VAL A 18 11.82 -17.10 11.12
C VAL A 18 10.91 -16.07 10.46
N SER A 19 9.93 -15.57 11.21
CA SER A 19 9.11 -14.45 10.74
C SER A 19 9.98 -13.20 10.50
N ALA A 20 9.88 -12.64 9.30
CA ALA A 20 10.53 -11.38 8.94
C ALA A 20 10.02 -10.21 9.80
N SER A 21 8.75 -10.25 10.19
CA SER A 21 8.14 -9.25 11.09
C SER A 21 8.89 -9.17 12.42
N LEU A 22 9.16 -10.33 13.03
CA LEU A 22 9.87 -10.43 14.31
C LEU A 22 11.36 -10.14 14.16
N PHE A 23 11.97 -10.52 13.04
CA PHE A 23 13.37 -10.20 12.76
C PHE A 23 13.60 -8.69 12.70
N ASP A 24 12.82 -7.99 11.88
CA ASP A 24 12.94 -6.54 11.70
C ASP A 24 12.64 -5.77 13.00
N PHE A 25 11.53 -6.13 13.66
CA PHE A 25 11.14 -5.55 14.94
C PHE A 25 12.20 -5.79 16.01
N GLY A 26 12.64 -7.04 16.17
CA GLY A 26 13.55 -7.46 17.23
C GLY A 26 14.89 -6.75 17.14
N LEU A 27 15.50 -6.70 15.95
CA LEU A 27 16.77 -6.00 15.74
C LEU A 27 16.65 -4.49 16.01
N TYR A 28 15.63 -3.85 15.44
CA TYR A 28 15.45 -2.40 15.65
C TYR A 28 15.21 -2.07 17.12
N PHE A 29 14.31 -2.80 17.79
CA PHE A 29 13.98 -2.58 19.19
C PHE A 29 15.18 -2.81 20.09
N PHE A 30 15.86 -3.96 19.93
CA PHE A 30 17.01 -4.35 20.76
C PHE A 30 18.15 -3.32 20.71
N HIS A 31 18.50 -2.84 19.52
CA HIS A 31 19.64 -1.93 19.37
C HIS A 31 19.34 -0.48 19.74
N ASN A 32 18.07 -0.06 19.72
CA ASN A 32 17.72 1.37 19.75
C ASN A 32 16.79 1.78 20.89
N ALA A 33 15.98 0.89 21.48
CA ALA A 33 14.90 1.28 22.39
C ALA A 33 15.37 2.17 23.56
N LYS A 34 16.40 1.75 24.30
CA LYS A 34 16.94 2.52 25.44
C LYS A 34 17.51 3.87 25.00
N LYS A 35 18.32 3.88 23.93
CA LYS A 35 18.90 5.11 23.37
C LYS A 35 17.83 6.10 22.89
N LEU A 36 16.72 5.61 22.35
CA LEU A 36 15.60 6.44 21.91
C LEU A 36 14.90 7.08 23.11
N LEU A 37 14.70 6.33 24.19
CA LEU A 37 14.11 6.84 25.43
C LEU A 37 15.03 7.86 26.12
N ASP A 38 16.34 7.59 26.19
CA ASP A 38 17.32 8.48 26.85
C ASP A 38 17.35 9.89 26.24
N LYS A 39 17.02 10.03 24.94
CA LYS A 39 16.94 11.32 24.24
C LYS A 39 15.52 11.90 24.15
N GLY A 40 14.56 11.39 24.93
CA GLY A 40 13.18 11.89 24.97
C GLY A 40 12.32 11.48 23.75
N SER A 41 12.69 10.43 23.04
CA SER A 41 11.91 9.82 21.96
C SER A 41 11.40 8.44 22.38
N GLY A 42 11.06 7.55 21.44
CA GLY A 42 10.62 6.19 21.74
C GLY A 42 10.78 5.23 20.56
N PRO A 43 10.70 3.91 20.83
CA PRO A 43 10.70 2.89 19.78
C PRO A 43 9.36 2.87 19.03
N TYR A 44 9.38 3.41 17.80
CA TYR A 44 8.18 3.62 16.98
C TYR A 44 8.12 2.69 15.77
N PHE A 45 6.93 2.19 15.43
CA PHE A 45 6.72 1.22 14.36
C PHE A 45 5.52 1.58 13.47
N TYR A 46 5.60 1.19 12.21
CA TYR A 46 4.45 1.07 11.31
C TYR A 46 4.17 -0.41 11.06
N LEU A 47 2.92 -0.82 11.24
CA LEU A 47 2.48 -2.21 11.13
C LEU A 47 1.65 -2.40 9.84
N PRO A 48 2.20 -3.07 8.82
CA PRO A 48 1.55 -3.21 7.53
C PRO A 48 0.62 -4.42 7.46
N LYS A 49 -0.35 -4.36 6.55
CA LYS A 49 -1.12 -5.51 6.01
C LYS A 49 -1.86 -6.38 7.04
N LEU A 50 -2.20 -5.84 8.21
CA LEU A 50 -3.02 -6.56 9.18
C LEU A 50 -4.40 -6.86 8.58
N GLU A 51 -4.93 -8.06 8.83
CA GLU A 51 -6.26 -8.47 8.36
C GLU A 51 -7.30 -8.55 9.48
N SER A 52 -6.86 -8.68 10.73
CA SER A 52 -7.74 -8.86 11.88
C SER A 52 -7.17 -8.25 13.16
N HIS A 53 -8.03 -7.87 14.09
CA HIS A 53 -7.65 -7.49 15.45
C HIS A 53 -6.88 -8.59 16.21
N HIS A 54 -7.04 -9.87 15.86
CA HIS A 54 -6.21 -10.94 16.44
C HIS A 54 -4.72 -10.81 16.07
N GLU A 55 -4.42 -10.30 14.87
CA GLU A 55 -3.04 -10.01 14.47
C GLU A 55 -2.49 -8.76 15.17
N ALA A 56 -3.37 -7.80 15.50
CA ALA A 56 -3.03 -6.67 16.36
C ALA A 56 -2.73 -7.12 17.81
N ARG A 57 -3.49 -8.09 18.33
CA ARG A 57 -3.21 -8.75 19.62
C ARG A 57 -1.86 -9.45 19.61
N LEU A 58 -1.53 -10.18 18.53
CA LEU A 58 -0.22 -10.79 18.38
C LEU A 58 0.92 -9.76 18.48
N TRP A 59 0.76 -8.60 17.82
CA TRP A 59 1.73 -7.50 17.98
C TRP A 59 1.80 -6.98 19.41
N ASN A 60 0.66 -6.82 20.09
CA ASN A 60 0.65 -6.38 21.49
C ASN A 60 1.42 -7.36 22.38
N ASP A 61 1.21 -8.67 22.23
CA ASP A 61 1.91 -9.70 23.00
C ASP A 61 3.43 -9.66 22.73
N VAL A 62 3.84 -9.45 21.48
CA VAL A 62 5.25 -9.27 21.10
C VAL A 62 5.85 -8.03 21.76
N PHE A 63 5.13 -6.90 21.78
CA PHE A 63 5.59 -5.66 22.41
C PHE A 63 5.76 -5.83 23.91
N VAL A 64 4.73 -6.33 24.58
CA VAL A 64 4.75 -6.61 26.02
C VAL A 64 5.94 -7.50 26.37
N LYS A 65 6.16 -8.57 25.59
CA LYS A 65 7.27 -9.49 25.83
C LYS A 65 8.64 -8.85 25.61
N ALA A 66 8.79 -8.06 24.55
CA ALA A 66 10.06 -7.40 24.26
C ALA A 66 10.42 -6.35 25.34
N GLN A 67 9.43 -5.60 25.82
CA GLN A 67 9.59 -4.64 26.90
C GLN A 67 10.00 -5.32 28.21
N GLU A 68 9.36 -6.44 28.57
CA GLU A 68 9.74 -7.27 29.71
C GLU A 68 11.20 -7.75 29.59
N LEU A 69 11.56 -8.36 28.46
CA LEU A 69 12.89 -8.95 28.25
C LEU A 69 14.04 -7.93 28.33
N LEU A 70 13.82 -6.69 27.87
CA LEU A 70 14.87 -5.67 27.84
C LEU A 70 14.78 -4.67 29.00
N GLY A 71 13.81 -4.84 29.90
CA GLY A 71 13.56 -3.90 31.00
C GLY A 71 13.17 -2.50 30.49
N VAL A 72 12.37 -2.43 29.43
CA VAL A 72 11.81 -1.19 28.89
C VAL A 72 10.40 -1.00 29.48
N PRO A 73 10.00 0.20 29.93
CA PRO A 73 8.67 0.40 30.50
C PRO A 73 7.53 0.04 29.53
N GLN A 74 6.43 -0.50 30.08
CA GLN A 74 5.19 -0.77 29.32
C GLN A 74 4.65 0.53 28.69
N GLY A 75 4.06 0.45 27.49
CA GLY A 75 3.60 1.62 26.73
C GLY A 75 4.69 2.52 26.15
N SER A 76 5.98 2.16 26.25
CA SER A 76 7.08 2.87 25.56
C SER A 76 7.08 2.64 24.06
N ILE A 77 6.69 1.44 23.60
CA ILE A 77 6.50 1.16 22.18
C ILE A 77 5.26 1.92 21.68
N ARG A 78 5.39 2.56 20.51
CA ARG A 78 4.25 3.16 19.80
C ARG A 78 4.16 2.64 18.36
N ALA A 79 2.97 2.28 17.92
CA ALA A 79 2.73 1.67 16.63
C ALA A 79 1.54 2.31 15.90
N THR A 80 1.76 2.70 14.65
CA THR A 80 0.69 3.12 13.74
C THR A 80 0.35 1.96 12.81
N VAL A 81 -0.92 1.57 12.75
CA VAL A 81 -1.39 0.46 11.90
C VAL A 81 -1.85 1.00 10.55
N LEU A 82 -1.38 0.42 9.45
CA LEU A 82 -1.93 0.71 8.13
C LEU A 82 -3.20 -0.11 7.95
N ILE A 83 -4.36 0.55 7.83
CA ILE A 83 -5.61 -0.13 7.48
C ILE A 83 -5.66 -0.29 5.97
N GLU A 84 -4.72 -1.06 5.44
CA GLU A 84 -4.54 -1.26 4.00
C GLU A 84 -5.05 -2.64 3.55
N ASN A 85 -5.90 -3.24 4.37
CA ASN A 85 -6.66 -4.45 4.04
C ASN A 85 -8.15 -4.19 4.20
N ILE A 86 -8.95 -4.63 3.24
CA ILE A 86 -10.41 -4.47 3.23
C ILE A 86 -11.07 -5.07 4.47
N LEU A 87 -10.54 -6.18 5.01
CA LEU A 87 -11.07 -6.82 6.23
C LEU A 87 -10.79 -5.96 7.47
N ALA A 88 -9.58 -5.40 7.57
CA ALA A 88 -9.21 -4.53 8.68
C ALA A 88 -10.07 -3.24 8.75
N ALA A 89 -10.68 -2.81 7.65
CA ALA A 89 -11.63 -1.68 7.68
C ALA A 89 -12.90 -1.97 8.51
N PHE A 90 -13.25 -3.24 8.70
CA PHE A 90 -14.38 -3.67 9.52
C PHE A 90 -14.00 -3.91 10.99
N GLU A 91 -12.70 -3.92 11.31
CA GLU A 91 -12.18 -4.23 12.65
C GLU A 91 -11.28 -3.10 13.20
N MET A 92 -11.40 -1.88 12.66
CA MET A 92 -10.52 -0.77 13.05
C MET A 92 -10.56 -0.48 14.56
N ASP A 93 -11.75 -0.58 15.16
CA ASP A 93 -11.96 -0.27 16.57
C ASP A 93 -11.39 -1.36 17.49
N GLU A 94 -11.57 -2.61 17.10
CA GLU A 94 -11.01 -3.79 17.75
C GLU A 94 -9.48 -3.82 17.63
N ILE A 95 -8.93 -3.47 16.46
CA ILE A 95 -7.48 -3.30 16.26
C ILE A 95 -6.91 -2.25 17.24
N LEU A 96 -7.57 -1.10 17.36
CA LEU A 96 -7.18 -0.08 18.32
C LEU A 96 -7.31 -0.56 19.77
N TYR A 97 -8.33 -1.34 20.08
CA TYR A 97 -8.52 -1.90 21.43
C TYR A 97 -7.42 -2.90 21.82
N GLU A 98 -7.06 -3.82 20.91
CA GLU A 98 -6.01 -4.81 21.13
C GLU A 98 -4.63 -4.16 21.29
N LEU A 99 -4.41 -3.02 20.64
CA LEU A 99 -3.17 -2.23 20.73
C LEU A 99 -3.28 -1.01 21.65
N ARG A 100 -4.30 -0.87 22.50
CA ARG A 100 -4.61 0.37 23.23
C ARG A 100 -3.44 0.97 24.03
N ASP A 101 -2.55 0.14 24.57
CA ASP A 101 -1.39 0.60 25.34
C ASP A 101 -0.20 1.03 24.45
N HIS A 102 -0.21 0.61 23.18
CA HIS A 102 0.89 0.76 22.23
C HIS A 102 0.49 1.48 20.93
N SER A 103 -0.77 1.83 20.73
CA SER A 103 -1.22 2.47 19.49
C SER A 103 -0.73 3.92 19.42
N ALA A 104 -0.46 4.37 18.21
CA ALA A 104 -0.25 5.77 17.82
C ALA A 104 -1.23 6.25 16.74
N GLY A 105 -2.15 5.38 16.30
CA GLY A 105 -3.17 5.71 15.32
C GLY A 105 -3.27 4.71 14.18
N LEU A 106 -4.09 5.06 13.20
CA LEU A 106 -4.28 4.30 11.96
C LEU A 106 -3.87 5.13 10.74
N ASN A 107 -3.59 4.47 9.63
CA ASN A 107 -3.24 5.11 8.36
C ASN A 107 -4.11 4.61 7.20
N CYS A 108 -4.49 5.56 6.34
CA CYS A 108 -5.16 5.29 5.06
C CYS A 108 -4.17 4.88 3.97
N GLY A 109 -4.45 3.80 3.25
CA GLY A 109 -3.73 3.35 2.06
C GLY A 109 -4.62 3.30 0.82
N ARG A 110 -4.03 3.40 -0.37
CA ARG A 110 -4.76 3.26 -1.66
C ARG A 110 -4.48 1.93 -2.33
N TRP A 111 -3.24 1.68 -2.76
CA TRP A 111 -2.91 0.53 -3.60
C TRP A 111 -3.09 -0.79 -2.87
N ASP A 112 -2.52 -0.96 -1.68
CA ASP A 112 -2.71 -2.17 -0.89
C ASP A 112 -4.18 -2.41 -0.51
N TYR A 113 -4.95 -1.36 -0.24
CA TYR A 113 -6.36 -1.47 0.08
C TYR A 113 -7.18 -2.03 -1.09
N ILE A 114 -7.04 -1.44 -2.29
CA ILE A 114 -7.75 -1.90 -3.49
C ILE A 114 -7.26 -3.30 -3.89
N PHE A 115 -5.95 -3.54 -3.78
CA PHE A 115 -5.36 -4.86 -4.01
C PHE A 115 -5.98 -5.90 -3.09
N SER A 116 -6.10 -5.60 -1.79
CA SER A 116 -6.72 -6.50 -0.82
C SER A 116 -8.19 -6.75 -1.13
N ALA A 117 -8.93 -5.73 -1.59
CA ALA A 117 -10.33 -5.87 -1.99
C ALA A 117 -10.45 -6.85 -3.17
N ILE A 118 -9.63 -6.69 -4.21
CA ILE A 118 -9.57 -7.65 -5.32
C ILE A 118 -9.20 -9.04 -4.81
N ARG A 119 -8.15 -9.16 -3.99
CA ARG A 119 -7.68 -10.46 -3.45
C ARG A 119 -8.77 -11.17 -2.67
N LYS A 120 -9.47 -10.49 -1.74
CA LYS A 120 -10.49 -11.10 -0.89
C LYS A 120 -11.79 -11.39 -1.63
N PHE A 121 -12.18 -10.55 -2.59
CA PHE A 121 -13.41 -10.72 -3.35
C PHE A 121 -13.22 -11.31 -4.75
N ARG A 122 -12.04 -11.86 -5.06
CA ARG A 122 -11.66 -12.39 -6.39
C ARG A 122 -12.64 -13.37 -7.03
N ASN A 123 -13.43 -14.08 -6.22
CA ASN A 123 -14.41 -15.08 -6.67
C ASN A 123 -15.84 -14.53 -6.77
N HIS A 124 -16.08 -13.25 -6.47
CA HIS A 124 -17.39 -12.62 -6.53
C HIS A 124 -17.57 -11.91 -7.89
N PRO A 125 -18.45 -12.42 -8.78
CA PRO A 125 -18.53 -11.91 -10.15
C PRO A 125 -18.98 -10.45 -10.28
N SER A 126 -19.64 -9.92 -9.26
CA SER A 126 -20.07 -8.52 -9.19
C SER A 126 -19.02 -7.57 -8.62
N PHE A 127 -17.87 -8.09 -8.14
CA PHE A 127 -16.83 -7.31 -7.48
C PHE A 127 -15.63 -7.12 -8.41
N VAL A 128 -15.84 -6.48 -9.55
CA VAL A 128 -14.80 -6.23 -10.56
C VAL A 128 -14.42 -4.76 -10.53
N MET A 129 -13.14 -4.48 -10.30
CA MET A 129 -12.63 -3.11 -10.25
C MET A 129 -12.40 -2.57 -11.68
N PRO A 130 -12.72 -1.30 -11.96
CA PRO A 130 -12.29 -0.63 -13.19
C PRO A 130 -10.79 -0.35 -13.15
N ASP A 131 -10.22 0.30 -14.16
CA ASP A 131 -8.84 0.76 -14.18
C ASP A 131 -8.45 1.40 -12.85
N ARG A 132 -7.35 0.95 -12.21
CA ARG A 132 -6.95 1.42 -10.86
C ARG A 132 -6.76 2.93 -10.76
N ALA A 133 -6.48 3.59 -11.88
CA ALA A 133 -6.37 5.05 -11.96
C ALA A 133 -7.72 5.74 -11.65
N GLU A 134 -8.85 5.14 -12.04
CA GLU A 134 -10.21 5.63 -11.80
C GLU A 134 -10.68 5.32 -10.36
N VAL A 135 -10.09 4.32 -9.70
CA VAL A 135 -10.35 4.01 -8.28
C VAL A 135 -9.59 4.99 -7.38
N THR A 136 -10.05 6.25 -7.36
CA THR A 136 -9.48 7.35 -6.57
C THR A 136 -10.04 7.38 -5.14
N MET A 137 -9.40 8.16 -4.27
CA MET A 137 -9.86 8.33 -2.88
C MET A 137 -11.22 9.05 -2.76
N THR A 138 -11.78 9.60 -3.84
CA THR A 138 -13.11 10.24 -3.85
C THR A 138 -14.24 9.29 -4.23
N THR A 139 -13.94 8.07 -4.68
CA THR A 139 -14.96 7.04 -4.95
C THR A 139 -15.67 6.64 -3.65
N ARG A 140 -16.95 6.22 -3.71
CA ARG A 140 -17.77 5.91 -2.52
C ARG A 140 -17.06 4.96 -1.55
N MET A 141 -16.52 3.85 -2.07
CA MET A 141 -15.75 2.89 -1.28
C MET A 141 -14.58 3.54 -0.53
N MET A 142 -13.70 4.23 -1.26
CA MET A 142 -12.46 4.76 -0.69
C MET A 142 -12.70 5.94 0.26
N HIS A 143 -13.64 6.82 -0.08
CA HIS A 143 -13.97 7.96 0.76
C HIS A 143 -14.65 7.51 2.05
N SER A 144 -15.61 6.57 1.96
CA SER A 144 -16.27 5.99 3.14
C SER A 144 -15.28 5.32 4.10
N TYR A 145 -14.31 4.58 3.54
CA TYR A 145 -13.20 4.01 4.28
C TYR A 145 -12.37 5.07 5.02
N SER A 146 -11.96 6.15 4.34
CA SER A 146 -11.19 7.24 4.95
C SER A 146 -11.97 7.94 6.07
N LEU A 147 -13.24 8.26 5.84
CA LEU A 147 -14.10 8.91 6.83
C LEU A 147 -14.35 8.03 8.06
N LEU A 148 -14.56 6.73 7.85
CA LEU A 148 -14.71 5.77 8.95
C LEU A 148 -13.43 5.67 9.78
N LEU A 149 -12.26 5.67 9.14
CA LEU A 149 -10.97 5.64 9.82
C LEU A 149 -10.78 6.88 10.71
N ILE A 150 -11.05 8.07 10.17
CA ILE A 150 -10.97 9.33 10.93
C ILE A 150 -11.89 9.28 12.14
N LYS A 151 -13.18 8.98 11.93
CA LYS A 151 -14.18 8.89 13.00
C LYS A 151 -13.75 7.90 14.09
N THR A 152 -13.26 6.73 13.69
CA THR A 152 -12.86 5.67 14.62
C THR A 152 -11.66 6.08 15.45
N CYS A 153 -10.61 6.64 14.83
CA CYS A 153 -9.41 7.10 15.52
C CYS A 153 -9.72 8.24 16.49
N HIS A 154 -10.45 9.26 16.04
CA HIS A 154 -10.72 10.44 16.84
C HIS A 154 -11.63 10.14 18.03
N ARG A 155 -12.60 9.23 17.87
CA ARG A 155 -13.39 8.70 18.99
C ARG A 155 -12.51 8.02 20.06
N ARG A 156 -11.38 7.44 19.66
CA ARG A 156 -10.39 6.84 20.57
C ARG A 156 -9.30 7.82 21.01
N GLY A 157 -9.39 9.09 20.63
CA GLY A 157 -8.42 10.13 20.99
C GLY A 157 -7.04 9.92 20.36
N ILE A 158 -6.99 9.33 19.16
CA ILE A 158 -5.74 8.95 18.50
C ILE A 158 -5.67 9.40 17.04
N HIS A 159 -4.48 9.40 16.44
CA HIS A 159 -4.27 9.96 15.11
C HIS A 159 -4.90 9.11 13.98
N ALA A 160 -5.44 9.78 12.98
CA ALA A 160 -5.86 9.28 11.69
C ALA A 160 -4.99 9.87 10.57
N MET A 161 -4.10 9.06 10.01
CA MET A 161 -3.17 9.50 8.97
C MET A 161 -3.77 9.32 7.56
N GLY A 162 -3.59 10.32 6.69
CA GLY A 162 -3.94 10.29 5.27
C GLY A 162 -2.96 9.48 4.42
N GLY A 163 -3.19 9.46 3.10
CA GLY A 163 -2.48 8.59 2.16
C GLY A 163 -1.21 9.17 1.55
N MET A 164 -0.58 8.38 0.68
CA MET A 164 0.65 8.72 -0.03
C MET A 164 0.41 9.67 -1.22
N ALA A 165 1.27 10.67 -1.38
CA ALA A 165 1.54 11.34 -2.67
C ALA A 165 2.92 10.92 -3.18
N ALA A 166 2.93 10.10 -4.24
CA ALA A 166 4.13 9.46 -4.78
C ALA A 166 4.83 10.27 -5.89
N GLN A 167 4.34 11.46 -6.22
CA GLN A 167 4.83 12.25 -7.34
C GLN A 167 6.30 12.67 -7.17
N ILE A 168 7.07 12.49 -8.24
CA ILE A 168 8.43 13.00 -8.39
C ILE A 168 8.37 14.26 -9.27
N PRO A 169 8.93 15.41 -8.84
CA PRO A 169 8.90 16.63 -9.65
C PRO A 169 9.47 16.45 -11.06
N ILE A 170 8.72 16.90 -12.07
CA ILE A 170 9.05 16.74 -13.48
C ILE A 170 9.84 17.96 -13.96
N LYS A 171 11.17 17.91 -13.82
CA LYS A 171 12.04 19.08 -14.08
C LYS A 171 12.04 19.57 -15.53
N ASN A 172 11.83 18.66 -16.48
CA ASN A 172 11.97 18.93 -17.91
C ASN A 172 10.64 19.29 -18.60
N ASP A 173 9.54 19.30 -17.87
CA ASP A 173 8.20 19.66 -18.37
C ASP A 173 7.42 20.42 -17.29
N PRO A 174 7.53 21.76 -17.26
CA PRO A 174 6.86 22.59 -16.27
C PRO A 174 5.33 22.44 -16.26
N SER A 175 4.71 22.21 -17.42
CA SER A 175 3.26 22.09 -17.55
C SER A 175 2.76 20.76 -16.96
N ALA A 176 3.45 19.66 -17.28
CA ALA A 176 3.16 18.37 -16.68
C ALA A 176 3.43 18.38 -15.17
N ASN A 177 4.51 19.05 -14.74
CA ASN A 177 4.84 19.21 -13.33
C ASN A 177 3.73 19.95 -12.57
N GLU A 178 3.28 21.11 -13.08
CA GLU A 178 2.20 21.87 -12.43
C GLU A 178 0.91 21.07 -12.33
N THR A 179 0.56 20.32 -13.39
CA THR A 179 -0.61 19.43 -13.38
C THR A 179 -0.48 18.34 -12.31
N ALA A 180 0.71 17.74 -12.15
CA ALA A 180 0.96 16.73 -11.13
C ALA A 180 0.90 17.32 -9.71
N LEU A 181 1.51 18.49 -9.49
CA LEU A 181 1.51 19.16 -8.19
C LEU A 181 0.13 19.69 -7.80
N ALA A 182 -0.68 20.16 -8.75
CA ALA A 182 -2.06 20.56 -8.51
C ALA A 182 -2.92 19.38 -8.02
N LYS A 183 -2.69 18.17 -8.54
CA LYS A 183 -3.35 16.94 -8.04
C LYS A 183 -2.93 16.62 -6.60
N VAL A 184 -1.62 16.70 -6.31
CA VAL A 184 -1.11 16.53 -4.93
C VAL A 184 -1.79 17.53 -3.99
N ARG A 185 -1.86 18.80 -4.37
CA ARG A 185 -2.50 19.84 -3.58
C ARG A 185 -3.97 19.56 -3.32
N ALA A 186 -4.73 19.20 -4.36
CA ALA A 186 -6.15 18.86 -4.23
C ALA A 186 -6.37 17.65 -3.32
N ASP A 187 -5.52 16.62 -3.43
CA ASP A 187 -5.59 15.43 -2.58
C ASP A 187 -5.28 15.76 -1.11
N LYS A 188 -4.22 16.54 -0.83
CA LYS A 188 -3.85 16.90 0.55
C LYS A 188 -4.84 17.86 1.19
N LYS A 189 -5.39 18.80 0.40
CA LYS A 189 -6.48 19.66 0.84
C LYS A 189 -7.68 18.83 1.29
N ARG A 190 -8.14 17.87 0.47
CA ARG A 190 -9.25 16.98 0.83
C ARG A 190 -8.96 16.23 2.14
N GLU A 191 -7.81 15.58 2.26
CA GLU A 191 -7.44 14.83 3.47
C GLU A 191 -7.49 15.71 4.73
N ALA A 192 -6.92 16.91 4.65
CA ALA A 192 -6.91 17.86 5.76
C ALA A 192 -8.33 18.35 6.08
N GLU A 193 -9.13 18.67 5.06
CA GLU A 193 -10.53 19.10 5.22
C GLU A 193 -11.41 17.98 5.79
N ASP A 194 -11.17 16.71 5.45
CA ASP A 194 -11.91 15.57 5.99
C ASP A 194 -11.61 15.33 7.48
N GLY A 195 -10.40 15.67 7.94
CA GLY A 195 -10.03 15.56 9.34
C GLY A 195 -8.79 14.73 9.62
N HIS A 196 -8.01 14.32 8.61
CA HIS A 196 -6.75 13.61 8.88
C HIS A 196 -5.76 14.48 9.69
N ASP A 197 -4.99 13.87 10.58
CA ASP A 197 -4.00 14.59 11.43
C ASP A 197 -2.65 14.80 10.74
N GLY A 198 -2.44 14.11 9.61
CA GLY A 198 -1.23 14.21 8.82
C GLY A 198 -1.36 13.41 7.53
N THR A 199 -0.31 13.42 6.72
CA THR A 199 -0.31 12.79 5.39
C THR A 199 1.08 12.28 5.00
N TRP A 200 1.17 11.49 3.93
CA TRP A 200 2.43 10.95 3.41
C TRP A 200 2.83 11.58 2.07
N VAL A 201 4.13 11.75 1.90
CA VAL A 201 4.78 12.14 0.64
C VAL A 201 6.01 11.26 0.41
N ALA A 202 6.27 10.87 -0.84
CA ALA A 202 7.42 10.03 -1.18
C ALA A 202 8.67 10.84 -1.57
N HIS A 203 8.52 12.14 -1.81
CA HIS A 203 9.61 13.01 -2.27
C HIS A 203 9.68 14.30 -1.43
N PRO A 204 10.88 14.74 -0.98
CA PRO A 204 11.03 15.93 -0.12
C PRO A 204 10.43 17.21 -0.70
N ALA A 205 10.45 17.38 -2.02
CA ALA A 205 9.88 18.55 -2.69
C ALA A 205 8.35 18.70 -2.50
N LEU A 206 7.65 17.65 -2.09
CA LEU A 206 6.20 17.70 -1.83
C LEU A 206 5.88 18.10 -0.38
N VAL A 207 6.87 18.16 0.51
CA VAL A 207 6.67 18.45 1.94
C VAL A 207 6.04 19.82 2.13
N SER A 208 6.51 20.84 1.43
CA SER A 208 5.96 22.19 1.55
C SER A 208 4.51 22.27 1.10
N ILE A 209 4.16 21.62 -0.02
CA ILE A 209 2.79 21.59 -0.55
C ILE A 209 1.86 20.89 0.45
N ALA A 210 2.25 19.72 0.95
CA ALA A 210 1.45 18.98 1.93
C ALA A 210 1.28 19.79 3.22
N LYS A 211 2.37 20.37 3.74
CA LYS A 211 2.33 21.19 4.95
C LYS A 211 1.43 22.43 4.78
N GLU A 212 1.51 23.12 3.64
CA GLU A 212 0.71 24.31 3.37
C GLU A 212 -0.79 24.00 3.41
N GLU A 213 -1.24 22.88 2.83
CA GLU A 213 -2.66 22.51 2.86
C GLU A 213 -3.13 22.10 4.26
N PHE A 214 -2.30 21.40 5.04
CA PHE A 214 -2.63 21.06 6.43
C PHE A 214 -2.64 22.28 7.35
N ASP A 215 -1.66 23.19 7.24
CA ASP A 215 -1.57 24.40 8.06
C ASP A 215 -2.80 25.33 7.89
N LYS A 216 -3.49 25.28 6.73
CA LYS A 216 -4.70 26.07 6.47
C LYS A 216 -5.89 25.68 7.36
N VAL A 217 -6.01 24.41 7.72
CA VAL A 217 -7.19 23.86 8.43
C VAL A 217 -6.85 23.23 9.78
N MET A 218 -5.57 22.96 10.04
CA MET A 218 -5.04 22.36 11.27
C MET A 218 -4.04 23.33 11.92
N PRO A 219 -4.49 24.43 12.57
CA PRO A 219 -3.61 25.38 13.25
C PRO A 219 -2.98 24.81 14.53
N GLY A 220 -3.58 23.74 15.09
CA GLY A 220 -3.05 22.98 16.21
C GLY A 220 -2.10 21.85 15.77
N PRO A 221 -1.61 21.05 16.73
CA PRO A 221 -0.70 19.95 16.41
C PRO A 221 -1.37 18.79 15.65
N ASN A 222 -2.69 18.67 15.75
CA ASN A 222 -3.51 17.61 15.15
C ASN A 222 -4.99 18.05 15.05
N GLN A 223 -5.83 17.18 14.50
CA GLN A 223 -7.28 17.32 14.33
C GLN A 223 -8.10 16.32 15.15
N ILE A 224 -7.52 15.63 16.14
CA ILE A 224 -8.19 14.60 16.97
C ILE A 224 -9.52 15.08 17.57
N TYR A 225 -9.66 16.37 17.84
CA TYR A 225 -10.90 16.98 18.35
C TYR A 225 -12.08 16.92 17.35
N ARG A 226 -11.83 16.66 16.06
CA ARG A 226 -12.85 16.56 15.00
C ARG A 226 -13.46 15.16 14.99
N LEU A 227 -14.40 14.89 15.88
CA LEU A 227 -14.95 13.54 16.12
C LEU A 227 -15.72 12.92 14.93
N ARG A 228 -16.07 13.69 13.90
CA ARG A 228 -16.83 13.25 12.72
C ARG A 228 -18.14 12.52 13.08
N GLU A 229 -18.91 13.09 14.01
CA GLU A 229 -20.22 12.53 14.43
C GLU A 229 -21.26 12.55 13.28
N ASP A 230 -21.05 13.40 12.28
CA ASP A 230 -21.81 13.50 11.03
C ASP A 230 -21.67 12.25 10.15
N VAL A 231 -20.56 11.50 10.27
CA VAL A 231 -20.25 10.37 9.41
C VAL A 231 -21.00 9.13 9.87
N GLN A 232 -21.81 8.54 8.98
CA GLN A 232 -22.48 7.26 9.18
C GLN A 232 -22.14 6.35 7.99
N ILE A 233 -21.28 5.36 8.23
CA ILE A 233 -20.77 4.45 7.20
C ILE A 233 -21.30 3.05 7.48
N THR A 234 -21.83 2.41 6.46
CA THR A 234 -22.31 1.02 6.50
C THR A 234 -21.32 0.07 5.84
N ALA A 235 -21.53 -1.23 6.01
CA ALA A 235 -20.78 -2.24 5.28
C ALA A 235 -20.96 -2.12 3.75
N GLU A 236 -22.13 -1.71 3.29
CA GLU A 236 -22.40 -1.49 1.86
C GLU A 236 -21.53 -0.36 1.30
N ASP A 237 -21.34 0.72 2.06
CA ASP A 237 -20.48 1.84 1.65
C ASP A 237 -19.03 1.39 1.47
N LEU A 238 -18.50 0.57 2.37
CA LEU A 238 -17.14 0.01 2.30
C LEU A 238 -16.96 -1.04 1.19
N LEU A 239 -18.06 -1.60 0.67
CA LEU A 239 -18.06 -2.60 -0.40
C LEU A 239 -18.62 -2.05 -1.73
N ALA A 240 -18.88 -0.75 -1.82
CA ALA A 240 -19.47 -0.10 -2.97
C ALA A 240 -18.48 -0.03 -4.15
N VAL A 241 -18.44 -1.10 -4.95
CA VAL A 241 -17.53 -1.25 -6.11
C VAL A 241 -17.54 0.02 -6.97
N PRO A 242 -16.38 0.71 -7.10
CA PRO A 242 -16.24 1.90 -7.92
C PRO A 242 -16.69 1.66 -9.37
N GLN A 243 -17.42 2.62 -9.92
CA GLN A 243 -17.77 2.63 -11.33
C GLN A 243 -16.61 3.19 -12.15
N GLY A 244 -16.43 2.68 -13.37
CA GLY A 244 -15.39 3.13 -14.28
C GLY A 244 -15.21 2.20 -15.46
N HIS A 245 -14.15 2.42 -16.23
CA HIS A 245 -13.84 1.63 -17.43
C HIS A 245 -12.70 0.65 -17.18
N ILE A 246 -12.72 -0.46 -17.89
CA ILE A 246 -11.56 -1.35 -18.05
C ILE A 246 -11.03 -1.09 -19.45
N THR A 247 -9.84 -0.52 -19.59
CA THR A 247 -9.34 -0.10 -20.91
C THR A 247 -8.11 -0.90 -21.35
N GLU A 248 -7.87 -0.98 -22.67
CA GLU A 248 -6.61 -1.54 -23.18
C GLU A 248 -5.41 -0.77 -22.63
N ALA A 249 -5.52 0.56 -22.52
CA ALA A 249 -4.47 1.39 -21.96
C ALA A 249 -4.19 1.06 -20.49
N GLY A 250 -5.23 0.88 -19.66
CA GLY A 250 -5.12 0.47 -18.27
C GLY A 250 -4.48 -0.91 -18.12
N LEU A 251 -4.91 -1.89 -18.92
CA LEU A 251 -4.31 -3.22 -18.98
C LEU A 251 -2.82 -3.15 -19.35
N ARG A 252 -2.48 -2.41 -20.40
CA ARG A 252 -1.09 -2.23 -20.86
C ARG A 252 -0.23 -1.53 -19.80
N THR A 253 -0.76 -0.51 -19.14
CA THR A 253 -0.07 0.19 -18.04
C THR A 253 0.18 -0.75 -16.85
N ASN A 254 -0.76 -1.62 -16.51
CA ASN A 254 -0.56 -2.59 -15.43
C ASN A 254 0.54 -3.61 -15.75
N ILE A 255 0.58 -4.12 -16.99
CA ILE A 255 1.66 -5.01 -17.44
C ILE A 255 3.01 -4.27 -17.41
N ASP A 256 3.06 -3.06 -17.97
CA ASP A 256 4.26 -2.23 -18.06
C ASP A 256 4.87 -1.89 -16.69
N VAL A 257 4.07 -1.27 -15.81
CA VAL A 257 4.52 -0.86 -14.47
C VAL A 257 4.83 -2.09 -13.60
N GLY A 258 4.04 -3.15 -13.70
CA GLY A 258 4.28 -4.40 -12.98
C GLY A 258 5.64 -5.02 -13.32
N ILE A 259 5.97 -5.11 -14.61
CA ILE A 259 7.26 -5.65 -15.06
C ILE A 259 8.43 -4.75 -14.67
N GLN A 260 8.32 -3.42 -14.89
CA GLN A 260 9.40 -2.49 -14.52
C GLN A 260 9.69 -2.54 -13.02
N TYR A 261 8.65 -2.54 -12.17
CA TYR A 261 8.83 -2.65 -10.73
C TYR A 261 9.47 -3.99 -10.34
N MET A 262 8.95 -5.10 -10.86
CA MET A 262 9.50 -6.42 -10.56
C MET A 262 10.95 -6.55 -11.02
N ALA A 263 11.32 -6.02 -12.19
CA ALA A 263 12.71 -6.05 -12.65
C ALA A 263 13.66 -5.33 -11.70
N ALA A 264 13.27 -4.16 -11.19
CA ALA A 264 14.04 -3.43 -10.19
C ALA A 264 14.09 -4.18 -8.85
N TRP A 265 12.97 -4.76 -8.42
CA TRP A 265 12.87 -5.51 -7.16
C TRP A 265 13.76 -6.75 -7.18
N LEU A 266 13.74 -7.52 -8.27
CA LEU A 266 14.64 -8.67 -8.49
C LEU A 266 16.12 -8.25 -8.59
N GLY A 267 16.38 -7.00 -8.95
CA GLY A 267 17.69 -6.37 -8.90
C GLY A 267 18.09 -5.83 -7.51
N GLY A 268 17.27 -6.03 -6.48
CA GLY A 268 17.52 -5.58 -5.11
C GLY A 268 17.03 -4.17 -4.78
N ASN A 269 16.26 -3.52 -5.66
CA ASN A 269 15.68 -2.20 -5.40
C ASN A 269 14.14 -2.24 -5.34
N GLY A 270 13.57 -2.06 -4.14
CA GLY A 270 12.12 -2.03 -3.92
C GLY A 270 11.46 -0.65 -3.97
N CYS A 271 12.21 0.43 -4.21
CA CYS A 271 11.71 1.81 -4.27
C CYS A 271 12.11 2.43 -5.63
N VAL A 272 11.16 2.50 -6.55
CA VAL A 272 11.46 2.54 -7.99
C VAL A 272 10.79 3.75 -8.66
N PRO A 273 11.55 4.69 -9.25
CA PRO A 273 10.96 5.76 -10.04
C PRO A 273 10.45 5.22 -11.38
N ILE A 274 9.13 5.22 -11.59
CA ILE A 274 8.48 4.79 -12.83
C ILE A 274 7.51 5.89 -13.26
N TYR A 275 7.67 6.43 -14.47
CA TYR A 275 6.82 7.50 -15.01
C TYR A 275 6.61 8.70 -14.06
N ASN A 276 7.69 9.13 -13.38
CA ASN A 276 7.69 10.22 -12.38
C ASN A 276 6.85 9.93 -11.12
N LEU A 277 6.60 8.66 -10.80
CA LEU A 277 6.04 8.22 -9.53
C LEU A 277 7.08 7.35 -8.81
N MET A 278 7.20 7.53 -7.49
CA MET A 278 8.00 6.65 -6.65
C MET A 278 7.16 5.43 -6.27
N GLU A 279 7.34 4.33 -7.00
CA GLU A 279 6.53 3.13 -6.86
C GLU A 279 7.16 2.14 -5.86
N ASP A 280 6.29 1.44 -5.14
CA ASP A 280 6.63 0.34 -4.24
C ASP A 280 5.89 -0.95 -4.65
N ALA A 281 5.99 -1.99 -3.82
CA ALA A 281 5.44 -3.29 -4.12
C ALA A 281 3.91 -3.26 -4.28
N ALA A 282 3.22 -2.36 -3.57
CA ALA A 282 1.78 -2.24 -3.64
C ALA A 282 1.30 -1.86 -5.05
N THR A 283 2.08 -1.06 -5.78
CA THR A 283 1.80 -0.70 -7.17
C THR A 283 1.86 -1.91 -8.10
N ALA A 284 2.86 -2.77 -7.94
CA ALA A 284 2.95 -4.01 -8.71
C ALA A 284 1.86 -5.01 -8.30
N GLU A 285 1.50 -5.08 -7.01
CA GLU A 285 0.43 -5.93 -6.49
C GLU A 285 -0.93 -5.55 -7.08
N ILE A 286 -1.31 -4.28 -7.04
CA ILE A 286 -2.58 -3.84 -7.66
C ILE A 286 -2.55 -4.07 -9.17
N SER A 287 -1.42 -3.81 -9.83
CA SER A 287 -1.28 -3.99 -11.28
C SER A 287 -1.53 -5.44 -11.68
N ARG A 288 -0.81 -6.40 -11.07
CA ARG A 288 -1.00 -7.83 -11.38
C ARG A 288 -2.37 -8.34 -10.93
N ALA A 289 -2.91 -7.82 -9.83
CA ALA A 289 -4.21 -8.26 -9.33
C ALA A 289 -5.36 -7.86 -10.24
N GLN A 290 -5.31 -6.65 -10.84
CA GLN A 290 -6.29 -6.24 -11.85
C GLN A 290 -6.23 -7.08 -13.11
N VAL A 291 -5.01 -7.33 -13.64
CA VAL A 291 -4.84 -8.19 -14.82
C VAL A 291 -5.40 -9.59 -14.54
N TRP A 292 -5.06 -10.17 -13.38
CA TRP A 292 -5.60 -11.47 -12.97
C TRP A 292 -7.13 -11.43 -12.85
N GLN A 293 -7.69 -10.42 -12.19
CA GLN A 293 -9.13 -10.30 -11.98
C GLN A 293 -9.88 -10.21 -13.31
N TRP A 294 -9.41 -9.38 -14.24
CA TRP A 294 -10.08 -9.21 -15.53
C TRP A 294 -9.98 -10.45 -16.41
N LEU A 295 -8.87 -11.20 -16.33
CA LEU A 295 -8.72 -12.47 -17.03
C LEU A 295 -9.63 -13.55 -16.47
N HIS A 296 -9.76 -13.64 -15.14
CA HIS A 296 -10.45 -14.75 -14.47
C HIS A 296 -11.93 -14.50 -14.23
N ASN A 297 -12.38 -13.23 -14.24
CA ASN A 297 -13.78 -12.91 -14.03
C ASN A 297 -14.60 -13.05 -15.33
N PRO A 298 -15.58 -13.97 -15.40
CA PRO A 298 -16.34 -14.22 -16.61
C PRO A 298 -17.09 -12.97 -17.11
N GLY A 299 -17.05 -12.75 -18.42
CA GLY A 299 -17.77 -11.65 -19.06
C GLY A 299 -17.09 -10.28 -18.95
N THR A 300 -15.92 -10.20 -18.31
CA THR A 300 -15.12 -8.97 -18.29
C THR A 300 -14.66 -8.61 -19.69
N LYS A 301 -14.89 -7.35 -20.07
CA LYS A 301 -14.51 -6.80 -21.36
C LYS A 301 -13.76 -5.49 -21.19
N LEU A 302 -12.80 -5.26 -22.07
CA LEU A 302 -12.25 -3.94 -22.30
C LEU A 302 -13.32 -3.01 -22.86
N ALA A 303 -13.12 -1.70 -22.74
CA ALA A 303 -14.02 -0.67 -23.25
C ALA A 303 -14.23 -0.75 -24.77
N ASP A 304 -13.27 -1.33 -25.52
CA ASP A 304 -13.40 -1.61 -26.95
C ASP A 304 -14.14 -2.93 -27.28
N GLY A 305 -14.60 -3.65 -26.25
CA GLY A 305 -15.41 -4.86 -26.39
C GLY A 305 -14.62 -6.18 -26.41
N ARG A 306 -13.29 -6.15 -26.48
CA ARG A 306 -12.46 -7.37 -26.40
C ARG A 306 -12.53 -8.00 -25.01
N SER A 307 -12.57 -9.32 -24.95
CA SER A 307 -12.38 -10.06 -23.70
C SER A 307 -10.92 -10.01 -23.26
N VAL A 308 -10.66 -10.00 -21.96
CA VAL A 308 -9.30 -10.18 -21.43
C VAL A 308 -9.00 -11.67 -21.37
N THR A 309 -8.06 -12.13 -22.19
CA THR A 309 -7.68 -13.56 -22.28
C THR A 309 -6.17 -13.73 -22.10
N PRO A 310 -5.68 -14.95 -21.81
CA PRO A 310 -4.24 -15.23 -21.79
C PRO A 310 -3.55 -14.83 -23.10
N GLU A 311 -4.20 -15.06 -24.24
CA GLU A 311 -3.68 -14.73 -25.57
C GLU A 311 -3.52 -13.22 -25.74
N LEU A 312 -4.50 -12.42 -25.29
CA LEU A 312 -4.41 -10.96 -25.35
C LEU A 312 -3.22 -10.44 -24.51
N ILE A 313 -3.01 -10.98 -23.31
CA ILE A 313 -1.86 -10.61 -22.47
C ILE A 313 -0.57 -11.00 -23.18
N HIS A 314 -0.47 -12.22 -23.67
CA HIS A 314 0.71 -12.73 -24.37
C HIS A 314 1.07 -11.88 -25.61
N GLU A 315 0.07 -11.46 -26.39
CA GLU A 315 0.24 -10.57 -27.54
C GLU A 315 0.71 -9.16 -27.14
N MET A 316 0.29 -8.66 -25.98
CA MET A 316 0.73 -7.35 -25.49
C MET A 316 2.18 -7.34 -24.99
N MET A 317 2.64 -8.45 -24.40
CA MET A 317 3.95 -8.55 -23.73
C MET A 317 5.14 -8.08 -24.61
N PRO A 318 5.32 -8.55 -25.86
CA PRO A 318 6.45 -8.11 -26.70
C PRO A 318 6.47 -6.60 -26.92
N THR A 319 5.32 -5.99 -27.18
CA THR A 319 5.21 -4.54 -27.42
C THR A 319 5.49 -3.73 -26.16
N VAL A 320 5.07 -4.22 -24.99
CA VAL A 320 5.40 -3.61 -23.69
C VAL A 320 6.90 -3.70 -23.42
N LEU A 321 7.52 -4.87 -23.61
CA LEU A 321 8.95 -5.05 -23.40
C LEU A 321 9.80 -4.21 -24.37
N GLN A 322 9.36 -4.07 -25.62
CA GLN A 322 10.02 -3.20 -26.58
C GLN A 322 9.95 -1.72 -26.14
N LYS A 323 8.80 -1.27 -25.64
CA LYS A 323 8.66 0.08 -25.07
C LYS A 323 9.60 0.28 -23.88
N ILE A 324 9.61 -0.65 -22.93
CA ILE A 324 10.50 -0.60 -21.75
C ILE A 324 11.97 -0.54 -22.20
N ARG A 325 12.39 -1.39 -23.14
CA ARG A 325 13.73 -1.37 -23.73
C ARG A 325 14.07 -0.02 -24.35
N GLY A 326 13.13 0.63 -25.03
CA GLY A 326 13.30 1.97 -25.58
C GLY A 326 13.49 3.05 -24.52
N LEU A 327 12.82 2.92 -23.36
CA LEU A 327 12.90 3.87 -22.25
C LEU A 327 14.20 3.76 -21.45
N VAL A 328 14.61 2.53 -21.12
CA VAL A 328 15.80 2.27 -20.27
C VAL A 328 17.08 2.10 -21.09
N GLY A 329 16.95 1.89 -22.41
CA GLY A 329 18.07 1.61 -23.29
C GLY A 329 18.44 0.13 -23.32
N SER A 330 18.96 -0.32 -24.47
CA SER A 330 19.26 -1.74 -24.71
C SER A 330 20.22 -2.34 -23.69
N GLU A 331 21.28 -1.62 -23.29
CA GLU A 331 22.27 -2.16 -22.35
C GLU A 331 21.66 -2.45 -20.97
N GLN A 332 20.93 -1.48 -20.40
CA GLN A 332 20.27 -1.63 -19.10
C GLN A 332 19.17 -2.69 -19.15
N PHE A 333 18.47 -2.81 -20.29
CA PHE A 333 17.46 -3.85 -20.46
C PHE A 333 18.06 -5.26 -20.44
N GLU A 334 19.19 -5.48 -21.13
CA GLU A 334 19.83 -6.80 -21.22
C GLU A 334 20.59 -7.18 -19.93
N GLN A 335 21.17 -6.20 -19.21
CA GLN A 335 21.83 -6.43 -17.93
C GLN A 335 20.84 -6.53 -16.76
N GLY A 336 19.67 -5.90 -16.89
CA GLY A 336 18.61 -5.91 -15.88
C GLY A 336 17.83 -7.22 -15.84
N LYS A 337 16.90 -7.31 -14.88
CA LYS A 337 16.05 -8.50 -14.67
C LYS A 337 14.73 -8.47 -15.44
N TYR A 338 14.65 -7.72 -16.54
CA TYR A 338 13.38 -7.50 -17.26
C TYR A 338 12.77 -8.79 -17.83
N ARG A 339 13.59 -9.71 -18.33
CA ARG A 339 13.12 -11.01 -18.86
C ARG A 339 12.58 -11.92 -17.75
N ASP A 340 13.33 -12.03 -16.66
CA ASP A 340 12.93 -12.81 -15.47
C ASP A 340 11.63 -12.23 -14.88
N ALA A 341 11.56 -10.90 -14.74
CA ALA A 341 10.39 -10.18 -14.26
C ALA A 341 9.17 -10.38 -15.16
N SER A 342 9.35 -10.33 -16.48
CA SER A 342 8.25 -10.52 -17.42
C SER A 342 7.69 -11.94 -17.37
N GLN A 343 8.56 -12.94 -17.26
CA GLN A 343 8.16 -14.33 -17.14
C GLN A 343 7.40 -14.58 -15.82
N LEU A 344 7.94 -14.07 -14.70
CA LEU A 344 7.31 -14.21 -13.39
C LEU A 344 5.98 -13.46 -13.33
N PHE A 345 5.89 -12.25 -13.90
CA PHE A 345 4.66 -11.49 -13.98
C PHE A 345 3.58 -12.26 -14.78
N GLU A 346 3.91 -12.76 -15.98
CA GLU A 346 2.99 -13.54 -16.82
C GLU A 346 2.51 -14.80 -16.10
N GLN A 347 3.41 -15.52 -15.43
CA GLN A 347 3.06 -16.69 -14.62
C GLN A 347 2.07 -16.35 -13.50
N ILE A 348 2.27 -15.23 -12.79
CA ILE A 348 1.41 -14.81 -11.68
C ILE A 348 0.02 -14.40 -12.19
N VAL A 349 -0.06 -13.64 -13.28
CA VAL A 349 -1.35 -13.11 -13.76
C VAL A 349 -2.19 -14.14 -14.53
N THR A 350 -1.56 -15.13 -15.16
CA THR A 350 -2.25 -16.20 -15.92
C THR A 350 -2.50 -17.47 -15.09
N GLY A 351 -1.91 -17.56 -13.89
CA GLY A 351 -2.09 -18.71 -13.00
C GLY A 351 -3.53 -18.85 -12.50
N LYS A 352 -4.08 -20.07 -12.54
CA LYS A 352 -5.47 -20.36 -12.10
C LYS A 352 -5.76 -19.97 -10.64
N THR A 353 -4.74 -20.04 -9.80
CA THR A 353 -4.83 -19.66 -8.39
C THR A 353 -4.23 -18.27 -8.23
N PHE A 354 -4.96 -17.38 -7.54
CA PHE A 354 -4.43 -16.06 -7.19
C PHE A 354 -3.25 -16.21 -6.22
N THR A 355 -2.06 -15.80 -6.63
CA THR A 355 -0.90 -15.69 -5.75
C THR A 355 -1.19 -14.67 -4.65
N GLU A 356 -1.05 -15.00 -3.37
CA GLU A 356 -1.45 -14.08 -2.29
C GLU A 356 -0.64 -12.79 -2.31
N PHE A 357 0.69 -12.87 -2.43
CA PHE A 357 1.60 -11.73 -2.60
C PHE A 357 2.68 -12.05 -3.62
N LEU A 358 2.98 -11.12 -4.54
CA LEU A 358 4.03 -11.29 -5.56
C LEU A 358 5.42 -11.42 -4.94
N THR A 359 5.61 -10.85 -3.74
CA THR A 359 6.88 -10.91 -3.01
C THR A 359 7.26 -12.33 -2.62
N LEU A 360 6.30 -13.23 -2.41
CA LEU A 360 6.58 -14.62 -2.03
C LEU A 360 7.37 -15.37 -3.12
N PRO A 361 6.88 -15.50 -4.37
CA PRO A 361 7.68 -16.14 -5.41
C PRO A 361 8.86 -15.28 -5.85
N ALA A 362 8.77 -13.95 -5.79
CA ALA A 362 9.89 -13.08 -6.14
C ALA A 362 11.07 -13.23 -5.17
N TYR A 363 10.81 -13.46 -3.87
CA TYR A 363 11.86 -13.58 -2.86
C TYR A 363 12.83 -14.73 -3.11
N GLU A 364 12.43 -15.76 -3.85
CA GLU A 364 13.30 -16.85 -4.28
C GLU A 364 14.41 -16.41 -5.25
N TYR A 365 14.26 -15.26 -5.90
CA TYR A 365 15.26 -14.70 -6.81
C TYR A 365 16.28 -13.80 -6.11
N LEU A 366 16.03 -13.41 -4.86
CA LEU A 366 16.99 -12.66 -4.06
C LEU A 366 17.97 -13.61 -3.38
N ASN A 367 19.25 -13.22 -3.31
CA ASN A 367 20.30 -14.02 -2.67
C ASN A 367 20.42 -13.73 -1.18
#